data_AF-A0AAV0CME4-F1
#
_entry.id   AF-A0AAV0CME4-F1
#
_cell.length_a   1.000
_cell.length_b   1.000
_cell.length_c   1.000
_cell.angle_alpha   90.00
_cell.angle_beta   90.00
_cell.angle_gamma   90.00
#
_symmetry.space_group_name_H-M   'P 1'
#
loop_
_entity.id
_entity.type
_entity.pdbx_description
1 polymer ?
#
loop_
_entity_poly.entity_id
_entity_poly.type
_entity_poly.pdbx_seq_one_letter_code
_entity_poly.pdbx_strand_id
1 'polypeptide(L)'
;MLTTASDDGYAAHGNQQTKLLPKRIILVRHGESQGNKDGAAYAMTPDYKISLTPEGIEQAKQAGSSIRRLLSDGGGNWKVYFYVSPYERTRSTLREIGRAFPRKRVIGVREECRIREQDFGNFQVTERMKVIKETREKFGRFFYRFPEGESAADVFDRVSSFLESLWRDIDMQRLQHQHPSDELNLVIVSHGLAIRVFMMKWFKWTVEQFERLNNPTNCEIRVMQLGNGGEYSLAVHHSEETMEAWGLSPEMIEDQMWRVDAPRGAWNEKCPWYLSAFLDTYAEEEEETLL
;
A
#
# COMPACT_ATOMS: atom_id res chain seq x y z
N MET A 1 30.95 -35.17 50.64
CA MET A 1 31.95 -34.65 49.69
C MET A 1 31.30 -34.72 48.31
N LEU A 2 30.66 -33.65 47.83
CA LEU A 2 31.23 -32.53 47.05
C LEU A 2 32.08 -33.00 45.85
N THR A 3 31.57 -32.74 44.64
CA THR A 3 32.22 -32.20 43.41
C THR A 3 31.21 -32.34 42.25
N THR A 4 30.39 -31.34 41.90
CA THR A 4 30.63 -30.24 40.92
C THR A 4 31.20 -30.67 39.57
N ALA A 5 30.35 -30.61 38.52
CA ALA A 5 30.69 -30.36 37.12
C ALA A 5 29.50 -29.60 36.52
N SER A 6 29.52 -28.27 36.58
CA SER A 6 29.95 -27.37 35.50
C SER A 6 28.99 -27.39 34.30
N ASP A 7 27.92 -26.62 34.46
CA ASP A 7 27.47 -25.54 33.57
C ASP A 7 28.23 -25.42 32.23
N ASP A 8 27.55 -25.73 31.13
CA ASP A 8 27.86 -25.19 29.81
C ASP A 8 26.54 -24.79 29.15
N GLY A 9 26.13 -23.55 29.45
CA GLY A 9 25.01 -22.89 28.82
C GLY A 9 25.26 -22.73 27.31
N TYR A 10 24.40 -23.33 26.51
CA TYR A 10 24.19 -22.93 25.13
C TYR A 10 23.54 -21.54 25.13
N ALA A 11 24.36 -20.50 25.27
CA ALA A 11 23.97 -19.14 24.92
C ALA A 11 23.73 -19.11 23.41
N ALA A 12 22.46 -19.27 23.01
CA ALA A 12 22.00 -18.94 21.69
C ALA A 12 22.16 -17.43 21.50
N HIS A 13 23.34 -17.00 21.03
CA HIS A 13 23.53 -15.67 20.45
C HIS A 13 22.80 -15.62 19.10
N GLY A 14 21.46 -15.60 19.18
CA GLY A 14 20.62 -15.10 18.11
C GLY A 14 20.89 -13.61 17.98
N ASN A 15 21.82 -13.26 17.10
CA ASN A 15 22.06 -11.89 16.67
C ASN A 15 20.75 -11.41 16.00
N GLN A 16 19.81 -10.87 16.79
CA GLN A 16 18.60 -10.23 16.30
C GLN A 16 19.05 -8.95 15.59
N GLN A 17 19.50 -9.11 14.35
CA GLN A 17 19.80 -8.01 13.48
C GLN A 17 18.49 -7.23 13.32
N THR A 18 18.45 -6.03 13.88
CA THR A 18 17.26 -5.18 13.86
C THR A 18 16.86 -4.97 12.40
N LYS A 19 15.74 -5.59 12.00
CA LYS A 19 15.26 -5.58 10.62
C LYS A 19 14.91 -4.14 10.25
N LEU A 20 15.76 -3.50 9.44
CA LEU A 20 15.65 -2.14 8.93
C LEU A 20 14.49 -2.07 7.94
N LEU A 21 13.33 -1.64 8.42
CA LEU A 21 12.18 -1.38 7.58
C LEU A 21 12.31 -0.03 6.87
N PRO A 22 11.76 0.12 5.64
CA PRO A 22 11.55 1.45 5.07
C PRO A 22 10.85 2.39 6.07
N LYS A 23 11.31 3.63 6.18
CA LYS A 23 10.63 4.64 7.00
C LYS A 23 9.24 4.93 6.46
N ARG A 24 9.10 4.96 5.12
CA ARG A 24 7.83 5.25 4.43
C ARG A 24 7.62 4.34 3.22
N ILE A 25 6.36 4.01 2.99
CA ILE A 25 5.84 3.47 1.75
C ILE A 25 4.81 4.48 1.24
N ILE A 26 5.09 5.06 0.08
CA ILE A 26 4.34 6.17 -0.51
C ILE A 26 3.63 5.65 -1.75
N LEU A 27 2.31 5.53 -1.67
CA LEU A 27 1.47 5.08 -2.76
C LEU A 27 1.01 6.29 -3.57
N VAL A 28 1.18 6.24 -4.89
CA VAL A 28 0.85 7.35 -5.78
C VAL A 28 0.00 6.84 -6.93
N ARG A 29 -1.22 7.37 -7.08
CA ARG A 29 -2.02 7.11 -8.29
C ARG A 29 -1.42 7.88 -9.45
N HIS A 30 -1.41 7.30 -10.66
CA HIS A 30 -1.00 8.04 -11.86
C HIS A 30 -1.76 9.37 -12.05
N GLY A 31 -1.15 10.32 -12.75
CA GLY A 31 -1.78 11.57 -13.15
C GLY A 31 -2.96 11.38 -14.10
N GLU A 32 -3.71 12.43 -14.37
CA GLU A 32 -4.85 12.38 -15.30
C GLU A 32 -4.42 11.79 -16.66
N SER A 33 -5.16 10.79 -17.12
CA SER A 33 -4.94 10.15 -18.41
C SER A 33 -6.03 10.51 -19.41
N GLN A 34 -5.76 10.32 -20.71
CA GLN A 34 -6.77 10.55 -21.75
C GLN A 34 -8.06 9.75 -21.47
N GLY A 35 -7.93 8.53 -20.94
CA GLY A 35 -9.07 7.71 -20.51
C GLY A 35 -9.81 8.22 -19.26
N ASN A 36 -9.17 9.01 -18.40
CA ASN A 36 -9.88 9.67 -17.30
C ASN A 36 -10.71 10.86 -17.80
N LYS A 37 -10.17 11.60 -18.77
CA LYS A 37 -10.83 12.75 -19.38
C LYS A 37 -11.96 12.34 -20.32
N ASP A 38 -11.74 11.31 -21.12
CA ASP A 38 -12.70 10.78 -22.09
C ASP A 38 -12.64 9.24 -22.12
N GLY A 39 -13.74 8.61 -21.70
CA GLY A 39 -13.87 7.15 -21.67
C GLY A 39 -13.78 6.50 -23.07
N ALA A 40 -14.04 7.25 -24.14
CA ALA A 40 -13.91 6.74 -25.52
C ALA A 40 -12.48 6.31 -25.86
N ALA A 41 -11.47 6.82 -25.15
CA ALA A 41 -10.08 6.42 -25.33
C ALA A 41 -9.87 4.91 -25.12
N TYR A 42 -10.62 4.29 -24.20
CA TYR A 42 -10.53 2.85 -23.91
C TYR A 42 -11.16 1.96 -24.99
N ALA A 43 -11.90 2.54 -25.95
CA ALA A 43 -12.44 1.80 -27.09
C ALA A 43 -11.44 1.70 -28.26
N MET A 44 -10.50 2.65 -28.34
CA MET A 44 -9.57 2.79 -29.48
C MET A 44 -8.12 2.49 -29.10
N THR A 45 -7.76 2.67 -27.83
CA THR A 45 -6.40 2.48 -27.32
C THR A 45 -6.42 1.39 -26.24
N PRO A 46 -5.55 0.38 -26.32
CA PRO A 46 -5.41 -0.60 -25.24
C PRO A 46 -5.08 0.10 -23.92
N ASP A 47 -5.72 -0.30 -22.82
CA ASP A 47 -5.66 0.39 -21.53
C ASP A 47 -4.22 0.70 -21.08
N TYR A 48 -3.33 -0.29 -21.19
CA TYR A 48 -1.92 -0.15 -20.80
C TYR A 48 -1.13 0.90 -21.60
N LYS A 49 -1.61 1.31 -22.79
CA LYS A 49 -0.98 2.33 -23.66
C LYS A 49 -1.59 3.72 -23.49
N ILE A 50 -2.65 3.89 -22.71
CA ILE A 50 -3.28 5.19 -22.55
C ILE A 50 -2.31 6.15 -21.86
N SER A 51 -2.08 7.28 -22.54
CA SER A 51 -1.12 8.31 -22.14
C SER A 51 -1.73 9.31 -21.15
N LEU A 52 -0.87 10.04 -20.46
CA LEU A 52 -1.27 11.17 -19.63
C LEU A 52 -1.81 12.34 -20.48
N THR A 53 -2.64 13.18 -19.87
CA THR A 53 -2.97 14.51 -20.38
C THR A 53 -1.87 15.50 -20.00
N PRO A 54 -1.81 16.70 -20.62
CA PRO A 54 -0.91 17.76 -20.16
C PRO A 54 -1.13 18.13 -18.69
N GLU A 55 -2.38 18.10 -18.22
CA GLU A 55 -2.73 18.30 -16.81
C GLU A 55 -2.15 17.17 -15.94
N GLY A 56 -2.29 15.92 -16.35
CA GLY A 56 -1.70 14.78 -15.63
C GLY A 56 -0.18 14.83 -15.52
N ILE A 57 0.51 15.43 -16.50
CA ILE A 57 1.95 15.70 -16.44
C ILE A 57 2.27 16.73 -15.36
N GLU A 58 1.48 17.81 -15.27
CA GLU A 58 1.70 18.86 -14.26
C GLU A 58 1.40 18.36 -12.85
N GLN A 59 0.31 17.61 -12.68
CA GLN A 59 -0.01 16.89 -11.44
C GLN A 59 1.17 16.01 -10.99
N ALA A 60 1.82 15.29 -11.90
CA ALA A 60 2.94 14.40 -11.58
C ALA A 60 4.20 15.17 -11.13
N LYS A 61 4.48 16.35 -11.71
CA LYS A 61 5.59 17.22 -11.25
C LYS A 61 5.33 17.76 -9.85
N GLN A 62 4.09 18.19 -9.58
CA GLN A 62 3.70 18.66 -8.26
C GLN A 62 3.81 17.55 -7.22
N ALA A 63 3.33 16.35 -7.55
CA ALA A 63 3.50 15.17 -6.71
C ALA A 63 4.98 14.87 -6.42
N GLY A 64 5.85 14.94 -7.43
CA GLY A 64 7.29 14.78 -7.25
C GLY A 64 7.90 15.78 -6.28
N SER A 65 7.49 17.05 -6.40
CA SER A 65 7.93 18.13 -5.51
C SER A 65 7.46 17.93 -4.07
N SER A 66 6.19 17.51 -3.88
CA SER A 66 5.60 17.21 -2.58
C SER A 66 6.28 16.02 -1.91
N ILE A 67 6.51 14.92 -2.63
CA ILE A 67 7.21 13.74 -2.09
C ILE A 67 8.64 14.11 -1.72
N ARG A 68 9.37 14.85 -2.56
CA ARG A 68 10.73 15.29 -2.25
C ARG A 68 10.78 16.13 -0.97
N ARG A 69 9.82 17.06 -0.78
CA ARG A 69 9.70 17.87 0.43
C ARG A 69 9.48 16.98 1.65
N LEU A 70 8.48 16.09 1.58
CA LEU A 70 8.18 15.11 2.62
C LEU A 70 9.42 14.31 3.07
N LEU A 71 10.24 13.85 2.13
CA LEU A 71 11.45 13.10 2.46
C LEU A 71 12.56 13.98 3.05
N SER A 72 12.59 15.27 2.75
CA SER A 72 13.64 16.20 3.19
C SER A 72 13.39 16.78 4.58
N ASP A 73 12.13 16.87 5.01
CA ASP A 73 11.75 17.52 6.28
C ASP A 73 12.24 16.77 7.52
N GLY A 74 12.61 15.49 7.41
CA GLY A 74 13.12 14.67 8.51
C GLY A 74 14.59 14.89 8.89
N GLY A 75 15.34 15.76 8.17
CA GLY A 75 16.75 16.06 8.44
C GLY A 75 17.75 14.90 8.21
N GLY A 76 17.26 13.67 8.08
CA GLY A 76 18.06 12.47 7.85
C GLY A 76 18.61 12.32 6.42
N ASN A 77 19.59 11.43 6.26
CA ASN A 77 20.10 11.06 4.95
C ASN A 77 19.11 10.14 4.23
N TRP A 78 18.09 10.71 3.60
CA TRP A 78 17.05 9.90 2.95
C TRP A 78 17.49 9.33 1.60
N LYS A 79 16.94 8.16 1.27
CA LYS A 79 17.08 7.46 0.00
C LYS A 79 15.71 6.98 -0.47
N VAL A 80 15.54 6.88 -1.79
CA VAL A 80 14.28 6.47 -2.41
C VAL A 80 14.48 5.34 -3.40
N TYR A 81 13.57 4.36 -3.36
CA TYR A 81 13.43 3.31 -4.35
C TYR A 81 12.04 3.38 -4.97
N PHE A 82 11.96 3.31 -6.30
CA PHE A 82 10.69 3.42 -7.01
C PHE A 82 10.19 2.08 -7.52
N TYR A 83 8.90 1.83 -7.34
CA TYR A 83 8.14 0.80 -8.03
C TYR A 83 7.15 1.46 -8.97
N VAL A 84 6.93 0.85 -10.13
CA VAL A 84 5.99 1.39 -11.11
C VAL A 84 5.26 0.28 -11.84
N SER A 85 3.95 0.44 -12.01
CA SER A 85 3.19 -0.41 -12.93
C SER A 85 3.68 -0.24 -14.38
N PRO A 86 3.62 -1.28 -15.21
CA PRO A 86 4.08 -1.22 -16.61
C PRO A 86 3.26 -0.30 -17.53
N TYR A 87 2.14 0.25 -17.07
CA TYR A 87 1.26 1.06 -17.92
C TYR A 87 1.91 2.41 -18.26
N GLU A 88 1.65 2.92 -19.47
CA GLU A 88 2.29 4.15 -19.94
C GLU A 88 1.98 5.34 -19.02
N ARG A 89 0.73 5.49 -18.56
CA ARG A 89 0.35 6.55 -17.62
C ARG A 89 1.12 6.51 -16.30
N THR A 90 1.40 5.33 -15.74
CA THR A 90 2.18 5.19 -14.50
C THR A 90 3.66 5.45 -14.74
N ARG A 91 4.20 4.95 -15.86
CA ARG A 91 5.59 5.21 -16.27
C ARG A 91 5.83 6.70 -16.55
N SER A 92 4.92 7.37 -17.25
CA SER A 92 4.99 8.81 -17.50
C SER A 92 4.86 9.62 -16.21
N THR A 93 3.98 9.20 -15.29
CA THR A 93 3.88 9.83 -13.97
C THR A 93 5.21 9.71 -13.21
N LEU A 94 5.80 8.50 -13.17
CA LEU A 94 7.09 8.29 -12.51
C LEU A 94 8.22 9.12 -13.16
N ARG A 95 8.25 9.25 -14.48
CA ARG A 95 9.25 10.08 -15.18
C ARG A 95 9.25 11.50 -14.64
N GLU A 96 8.07 12.09 -14.46
CA GLU A 96 7.94 13.48 -13.97
C GLU A 96 8.19 13.59 -12.46
N ILE A 97 7.72 12.63 -11.65
CA ILE A 97 8.07 12.54 -10.22
C ILE A 97 9.59 12.47 -10.05
N GLY A 98 10.25 11.60 -10.81
CA GLY A 98 11.69 11.33 -10.74
C GLY A 98 12.56 12.56 -11.02
N ARG A 99 12.09 13.52 -11.81
CA ARG A 99 12.82 14.78 -12.10
C ARG A 99 13.05 15.63 -10.85
N ALA A 100 12.22 15.49 -9.82
CA ALA A 100 12.42 16.21 -8.56
C ALA A 100 13.60 15.66 -7.73
N PHE A 101 14.08 14.44 -8.02
CA PHE A 101 15.04 13.73 -7.18
C PHE A 101 16.46 13.84 -7.71
N PRO A 102 17.43 14.28 -6.89
CA PRO A 102 18.84 14.17 -7.25
C PRO A 102 19.24 12.70 -7.43
N ARG A 103 20.00 12.38 -8.49
CA ARG A 103 20.42 11.00 -8.80
C ARG A 103 21.05 10.25 -7.61
N LYS A 104 21.82 10.95 -6.77
CA LYS A 104 22.48 10.41 -5.56
C LYS A 104 21.51 9.93 -4.46
N ARG A 105 20.26 10.39 -4.51
CA ARG A 105 19.19 10.01 -3.57
C ARG A 105 18.39 8.80 -4.06
N VAL A 106 18.44 8.49 -5.35
CA VAL A 106 17.70 7.39 -5.97
C VAL A 106 18.54 6.11 -5.95
N ILE A 107 18.05 5.10 -5.22
CA ILE A 107 18.66 3.77 -5.15
C ILE A 107 18.42 3.02 -6.47
N GLY A 108 17.17 3.00 -6.92
CA GLY A 108 16.78 2.27 -8.12
C GLY A 108 15.30 2.45 -8.46
N VAL A 109 14.94 1.84 -9.58
CA VAL A 109 13.57 1.78 -10.10
C VAL A 109 13.31 0.35 -10.55
N ARG A 110 12.13 -0.19 -10.24
CA ARG A 110 11.68 -1.49 -10.72
C ARG A 110 10.27 -1.40 -11.29
N GLU A 111 10.10 -1.92 -12.50
CA GLU A 111 8.77 -2.17 -13.05
C GLU A 111 8.18 -3.41 -12.36
N GLU A 112 6.93 -3.34 -11.94
CA GLU A 112 6.22 -4.42 -11.26
C GLU A 112 4.85 -4.62 -11.92
N CYS A 113 4.68 -5.76 -12.60
CA CYS A 113 3.46 -6.07 -13.33
C CYS A 113 2.27 -6.29 -12.40
N ARG A 114 2.50 -6.85 -11.20
CA ARG A 114 1.43 -7.22 -10.26
C ARG A 114 0.72 -6.04 -9.62
N ILE A 115 1.22 -4.81 -9.78
CA ILE A 115 0.58 -3.56 -9.31
C ILE A 115 -0.08 -2.77 -10.44
N ARG A 116 -0.40 -3.40 -11.58
CA ARG A 116 -1.22 -2.80 -12.65
C ARG A 116 -2.69 -2.63 -12.26
N GLU A 117 -3.45 -1.84 -13.02
CA GLU A 117 -4.90 -1.63 -12.79
C GLU A 117 -5.67 -2.94 -12.97
N GLN A 118 -6.89 -3.00 -12.41
CA GLN A 118 -7.85 -4.06 -12.73
C GLN A 118 -8.06 -4.18 -14.24
N ASP A 119 -7.98 -5.38 -14.78
CA ASP A 119 -8.31 -5.58 -16.18
C ASP A 119 -9.84 -5.57 -16.37
N PHE A 120 -10.33 -4.72 -17.27
CA PHE A 120 -11.75 -4.61 -17.60
C PHE A 120 -12.11 -5.36 -18.90
N GLY A 121 -11.26 -6.28 -19.35
CA GLY A 121 -11.30 -6.88 -20.68
C GLY A 121 -10.48 -6.10 -21.71
N ASN A 122 -10.60 -6.47 -23.00
CA ASN A 122 -9.74 -5.96 -24.08
C ASN A 122 -10.01 -4.48 -24.44
N PHE A 123 -11.19 -4.19 -24.97
CA PHE A 123 -11.64 -2.84 -25.32
C PHE A 123 -12.97 -2.53 -24.63
N GLN A 124 -13.10 -1.32 -24.12
CA GLN A 124 -14.26 -0.90 -23.34
C GLN A 124 -15.27 -0.18 -24.24
N VAL A 125 -16.26 -0.91 -24.74
CA VAL A 125 -17.37 -0.33 -25.51
C VAL A 125 -18.33 0.39 -24.55
N THR A 126 -18.60 1.68 -24.80
CA THR A 126 -19.29 2.59 -23.87
C THR A 126 -20.64 2.05 -23.39
N GLU A 127 -21.50 1.60 -24.30
CA GLU A 127 -22.84 1.09 -23.98
C GLU A 127 -22.76 -0.17 -23.12
N ARG A 128 -21.85 -1.08 -23.46
CA ARG A 128 -21.62 -2.31 -22.69
C ARG A 128 -21.08 -1.99 -21.30
N MET A 129 -20.16 -1.02 -21.20
CA MET A 129 -19.60 -0.59 -19.92
C MET A 129 -20.62 0.04 -19.00
N LYS A 130 -21.64 0.73 -19.52
CA LYS A 130 -22.72 1.27 -18.71
C LYS A 130 -23.50 0.15 -18.00
N VAL A 131 -23.94 -0.87 -18.75
CA VAL A 131 -24.65 -2.03 -18.20
C VAL A 131 -23.80 -2.81 -17.21
N ILE A 132 -22.51 -2.99 -17.51
CA ILE A 132 -21.55 -3.64 -16.62
C ILE A 132 -21.43 -2.87 -15.29
N LYS A 133 -21.31 -1.53 -15.33
CA LYS A 133 -21.21 -0.70 -14.11
C LYS A 133 -22.47 -0.81 -13.24
N GLU A 134 -23.66 -0.72 -13.84
CA GLU A 134 -24.93 -0.88 -13.13
C GLU A 134 -25.07 -2.28 -12.50
N THR A 135 -24.62 -3.33 -13.21
CA THR A 135 -24.64 -4.70 -12.70
C THR A 135 -23.67 -4.85 -11.53
N ARG A 136 -22.48 -4.26 -11.64
CA ARG A 136 -21.46 -4.28 -10.59
C ARG A 136 -21.90 -3.59 -9.32
N GLU A 137 -22.60 -2.46 -9.43
CA GLU A 137 -23.14 -1.75 -8.26
C GLU A 137 -24.14 -2.62 -7.49
N LYS A 138 -24.94 -3.45 -8.17
CA LYS A 138 -25.88 -4.38 -7.53
C LYS A 138 -25.21 -5.63 -6.95
N PHE A 139 -24.13 -6.11 -7.58
CA PHE A 139 -23.46 -7.35 -7.18
C PHE A 139 -22.49 -7.16 -6.00
N GLY A 140 -21.84 -6.00 -5.92
CA GLY A 140 -20.74 -5.73 -4.99
C GLY A 140 -19.42 -5.54 -5.73
N ARG A 141 -18.60 -4.62 -5.25
CA ARG A 141 -17.42 -4.12 -5.98
C ARG A 141 -16.25 -5.09 -5.91
N PHE A 142 -16.13 -5.85 -4.83
CA PHE A 142 -14.96 -6.70 -4.57
C PHE A 142 -14.96 -7.99 -5.40
N PHE A 143 -16.07 -8.73 -5.38
CA PHE A 143 -16.18 -10.03 -6.04
C PHE A 143 -16.70 -9.97 -7.48
N TYR A 144 -17.23 -8.84 -7.94
CA TYR A 144 -17.67 -8.72 -9.33
C TYR A 144 -16.49 -8.86 -10.29
N ARG A 145 -16.57 -9.86 -11.18
CA ARG A 145 -15.58 -10.11 -12.24
C ARG A 145 -16.08 -9.52 -13.55
N PHE A 146 -15.26 -8.67 -14.15
CA PHE A 146 -15.54 -8.14 -15.48
C PHE A 146 -15.46 -9.25 -16.54
N PRO A 147 -16.32 -9.25 -17.57
CA PRO A 147 -16.18 -10.17 -18.70
C PRO A 147 -14.79 -10.06 -19.33
N GLU A 148 -14.07 -11.18 -19.46
CA GLU A 148 -12.67 -11.23 -19.95
C GLU A 148 -11.68 -10.39 -19.12
N GLY A 149 -12.06 -10.00 -17.91
CA GLY A 149 -11.27 -9.17 -17.02
C GLY A 149 -11.09 -9.79 -15.64
N GLU A 150 -10.73 -8.95 -14.68
CA GLU A 150 -10.45 -9.31 -13.30
C GLU A 150 -11.62 -8.89 -12.38
N SER A 151 -11.76 -9.56 -11.24
CA SER A 151 -12.42 -9.03 -10.04
C SER A 151 -11.41 -8.32 -9.14
N ALA A 152 -11.85 -7.57 -8.13
CA ALA A 152 -10.91 -7.01 -7.16
C ALA A 152 -10.23 -8.10 -6.31
N ALA A 153 -10.90 -9.25 -6.13
CA ALA A 153 -10.30 -10.44 -5.52
C ALA A 153 -9.13 -10.99 -6.35
N ASP A 154 -9.25 -11.04 -7.68
CA ASP A 154 -8.12 -11.45 -8.55
C ASP A 154 -6.94 -10.46 -8.42
N VAL A 155 -7.23 -9.16 -8.30
CA VAL A 155 -6.22 -8.12 -8.04
C VAL A 155 -5.57 -8.31 -6.65
N PHE A 156 -6.35 -8.71 -5.64
CA PHE A 156 -5.87 -8.99 -4.28
C PHE A 156 -4.83 -10.10 -4.26
N ASP A 157 -5.02 -11.18 -5.03
CA ASP A 157 -4.08 -12.30 -5.07
C ASP A 157 -2.73 -11.89 -5.67
N ARG A 158 -2.74 -11.19 -6.82
CA ARG A 158 -1.48 -10.74 -7.44
C ARG A 158 -0.75 -9.68 -6.62
N VAL A 159 -1.48 -8.76 -5.98
CA VAL A 159 -0.87 -7.77 -5.07
C VAL A 159 -0.31 -8.44 -3.82
N SER A 160 -0.96 -9.48 -3.30
CA SER A 160 -0.44 -10.28 -2.18
C SER A 160 0.91 -10.91 -2.53
N SER A 161 1.05 -11.51 -3.71
CA SER A 161 2.33 -12.05 -4.19
C SER A 161 3.42 -10.97 -4.33
N PHE A 162 3.05 -9.76 -4.76
CA PHE A 162 3.99 -8.63 -4.78
C PHE A 162 4.47 -8.27 -3.38
N LEU A 163 3.57 -8.21 -2.40
CA LEU A 163 3.93 -7.91 -1.01
C LEU A 163 4.90 -8.93 -0.43
N GLU A 164 4.70 -10.22 -0.70
CA GLU A 164 5.67 -11.27 -0.29
C GLU A 164 7.06 -11.02 -0.87
N SER A 165 7.12 -10.65 -2.15
CA SER A 165 8.40 -10.33 -2.81
C SER A 165 9.04 -9.07 -2.23
N LEU A 166 8.23 -8.05 -1.94
CA LEU A 166 8.67 -6.80 -1.31
C LEU A 166 9.24 -7.07 0.08
N TRP A 167 8.53 -7.83 0.92
CA TRP A 167 9.02 -8.24 2.23
C TRP A 167 10.32 -9.01 2.13
N ARG A 168 10.42 -9.97 1.20
CA ARG A 168 11.67 -10.70 0.99
C ARG A 168 12.83 -9.78 0.59
N ASP A 169 12.59 -8.79 -0.25
CA ASP A 169 13.64 -7.85 -0.65
C ASP A 169 14.07 -6.90 0.48
N ILE A 170 13.14 -6.52 1.37
CA ILE A 170 13.45 -5.80 2.61
C ILE A 170 14.28 -6.69 3.55
N ASP A 171 13.87 -7.94 3.75
CA ASP A 171 14.49 -8.88 4.68
C ASP A 171 15.90 -9.27 4.25
N MET A 172 16.06 -9.52 2.95
CA MET A 172 17.37 -9.80 2.33
C MET A 172 18.18 -8.52 2.12
N GLN A 173 17.71 -7.36 2.59
CA GLN A 173 18.44 -6.10 2.52
C GLN A 173 18.84 -5.70 1.09
N ARG A 174 18.08 -6.14 0.07
CA ARG A 174 18.37 -5.89 -1.35
C ARG A 174 18.13 -4.45 -1.78
N LEU A 175 17.40 -3.70 -0.96
CA LEU A 175 17.13 -2.27 -1.12
C LEU A 175 18.13 -1.42 -0.32
N GLN A 176 19.24 -2.03 0.14
CA GLN A 176 20.25 -1.32 0.91
C GLN A 176 20.87 -0.17 0.14
N HIS A 177 21.26 0.80 0.95
CA HIS A 177 21.89 2.03 0.60
C HIS A 177 23.22 2.10 1.35
N GLN A 178 24.09 3.03 0.95
CA GLN A 178 25.52 2.99 1.29
C GLN A 178 25.82 3.07 2.79
N HIS A 179 24.92 3.63 3.60
CA HIS A 179 25.12 3.77 5.05
C HIS A 179 23.93 3.26 5.87
N PRO A 180 24.14 2.46 6.93
CA PRO A 180 23.06 1.93 7.79
C PRO A 180 22.15 3.00 8.42
N SER A 181 22.56 4.27 8.41
CA SER A 181 21.81 5.42 8.91
C SER A 181 20.88 6.05 7.88
N ASP A 182 20.86 5.59 6.62
CA ASP A 182 19.98 6.23 5.63
C ASP A 182 18.52 5.85 5.84
N GLU A 183 17.63 6.83 5.72
CA GLU A 183 16.20 6.59 5.74
C GLU A 183 15.75 6.04 4.38
N LEU A 184 15.43 4.75 4.32
CA LEU A 184 14.86 4.14 3.13
C LEU A 184 13.38 4.54 2.97
N ASN A 185 13.01 5.01 1.79
CA ASN A 185 11.63 5.30 1.42
C ASN A 185 11.28 4.60 0.12
N LEU A 186 10.08 4.01 0.05
CA LEU A 186 9.56 3.39 -1.16
C LEU A 186 8.49 4.29 -1.76
N VAL A 187 8.54 4.50 -3.07
CA VAL A 187 7.47 5.20 -3.81
C VAL A 187 6.91 4.23 -4.85
N ILE A 188 5.61 3.95 -4.77
CA ILE A 188 4.92 2.97 -5.62
C ILE A 188 3.91 3.74 -6.48
N VAL A 189 4.22 3.89 -7.77
CA VAL A 189 3.35 4.55 -8.75
C VAL A 189 2.45 3.51 -9.41
N SER A 190 1.15 3.58 -9.12
CA SER A 190 0.16 2.55 -9.46
C SER A 190 -1.20 3.19 -9.80
N HIS A 191 -2.29 2.46 -9.56
CA HIS A 191 -3.64 2.74 -10.02
C HIS A 191 -4.65 2.71 -8.87
N GLY A 192 -5.89 3.16 -9.15
CA GLY A 192 -6.87 3.41 -8.10
C GLY A 192 -7.28 2.15 -7.34
N LEU A 193 -7.62 1.06 -8.05
CA LEU A 193 -8.00 -0.18 -7.38
C LEU A 193 -6.78 -0.86 -6.73
N ALA A 194 -5.68 -0.95 -7.46
CA ALA A 194 -4.46 -1.60 -6.98
C ALA A 194 -3.94 -0.99 -5.66
N ILE A 195 -3.99 0.35 -5.50
CA ILE A 195 -3.61 1.03 -4.25
C ILE A 195 -4.54 0.67 -3.10
N ARG A 196 -5.86 0.65 -3.34
CA ARG A 196 -6.84 0.25 -2.31
C ARG A 196 -6.65 -1.20 -1.88
N VAL A 197 -6.42 -2.08 -2.83
CA VAL A 197 -6.13 -3.50 -2.57
C VAL A 197 -4.81 -3.67 -1.83
N PHE A 198 -3.78 -2.89 -2.17
CA PHE A 198 -2.51 -2.86 -1.43
C PHE A 198 -2.74 -2.52 0.04
N MET A 199 -3.48 -1.44 0.33
CA MET A 199 -3.78 -1.03 1.72
C MET A 199 -4.65 -2.06 2.43
N MET A 200 -5.68 -2.60 1.77
CA MET A 200 -6.51 -3.67 2.33
C MET A 200 -5.67 -4.87 2.75
N LYS A 201 -4.78 -5.34 1.87
CA LYS A 201 -3.90 -6.47 2.19
C LYS A 201 -2.90 -6.14 3.29
N TRP A 202 -2.36 -4.91 3.29
CA TRP A 202 -1.38 -4.48 4.28
C TRP A 202 -1.97 -4.37 5.68
N PHE A 203 -3.09 -3.67 5.80
CA PHE A 203 -3.77 -3.42 7.08
C PHE A 203 -4.75 -4.52 7.47
N LYS A 204 -4.88 -5.57 6.64
CA LYS A 204 -5.76 -6.72 6.86
C LYS A 204 -7.23 -6.29 7.01
N TRP A 205 -7.63 -5.29 6.24
CA TRP A 205 -9.02 -4.82 6.22
C TRP A 205 -9.94 -5.87 5.62
N THR A 206 -11.17 -5.92 6.13
CA THR A 206 -12.21 -6.82 5.62
C THR A 206 -12.67 -6.40 4.23
N VAL A 207 -13.41 -7.28 3.56
CA VAL A 207 -14.04 -6.95 2.27
C VAL A 207 -15.00 -5.77 2.42
N GLU A 208 -15.81 -5.76 3.48
CA GLU A 208 -16.77 -4.68 3.76
C GLU A 208 -16.08 -3.33 3.97
N GLN A 209 -14.99 -3.31 4.74
CA GLN A 209 -14.15 -2.13 4.92
C GLN A 209 -13.55 -1.67 3.59
N PHE A 210 -13.08 -2.58 2.74
CA PHE A 210 -12.57 -2.24 1.41
C PHE A 210 -13.65 -1.61 0.51
N GLU A 211 -14.89 -2.10 0.54
CA GLU A 211 -15.95 -1.60 -0.34
C GLU A 211 -16.31 -0.14 -0.07
N ARG A 212 -16.09 0.35 1.16
CA ARG A 212 -16.23 1.75 1.56
C ARG A 212 -15.16 2.67 0.97
N LEU A 213 -13.99 2.15 0.61
CA LEU A 213 -12.87 2.97 0.18
C LEU A 213 -13.14 3.69 -1.14
N ASN A 214 -12.86 4.99 -1.13
CA ASN A 214 -12.87 5.87 -2.28
C ASN A 214 -11.60 5.69 -3.12
N ASN A 215 -11.76 5.69 -4.44
CA ASN A 215 -10.62 5.69 -5.36
C ASN A 215 -9.79 6.95 -5.11
N PRO A 216 -8.45 6.85 -4.96
CA PRO A 216 -7.58 8.01 -4.88
C PRO A 216 -7.78 8.90 -6.11
N THR A 217 -7.70 10.22 -5.97
CA THR A 217 -7.68 11.15 -7.10
C THR A 217 -6.36 11.04 -7.90
N ASN A 218 -6.30 11.61 -9.10
CA ASN A 218 -5.08 11.53 -9.93
C ASN A 218 -3.90 12.21 -9.22
N CYS A 219 -2.72 11.56 -9.21
CA CYS A 219 -1.55 11.99 -8.43
C CYS A 219 -1.75 12.13 -6.91
N GLU A 220 -2.85 11.63 -6.36
CA GLU A 220 -3.03 11.57 -4.90
C GLU A 220 -1.93 10.70 -4.28
N ILE A 221 -1.37 11.21 -3.18
CA ILE A 221 -0.30 10.57 -2.42
C ILE A 221 -0.89 10.04 -1.12
N ARG A 222 -0.76 8.73 -0.88
CA ARG A 222 -1.07 8.12 0.41
C ARG A 222 0.22 7.59 1.02
N VAL A 223 0.53 8.07 2.23
CA VAL A 223 1.78 7.79 2.94
C VAL A 223 1.50 6.84 4.07
N MET A 224 2.11 5.67 4.01
CA MET A 224 2.20 4.72 5.12
C MET A 224 3.58 4.92 5.74
N GLN A 225 3.63 5.37 6.98
CA GLN A 225 4.88 5.65 7.67
C GLN A 225 5.03 4.73 8.88
N LEU A 226 6.26 4.27 9.12
CA LEU A 226 6.60 3.50 10.30
C LEU A 226 6.49 4.40 11.55
N GLY A 227 5.55 4.03 12.42
CA GLY A 227 5.33 4.64 13.72
C GLY A 227 6.44 4.33 14.73
N ASN A 228 6.31 4.86 15.95
CA ASN A 228 7.31 4.72 17.01
C ASN A 228 7.42 3.28 17.51
N GLY A 229 6.29 2.55 17.51
CA GLY A 229 6.26 1.16 17.94
C GLY A 229 6.72 0.16 16.87
N GLY A 230 6.94 0.60 15.63
CA GLY A 230 7.46 -0.24 14.54
C GLY A 230 6.40 -0.89 13.65
N GLU A 231 5.14 -0.44 13.73
CA GLU A 231 4.07 -0.73 12.79
C GLU A 231 3.89 0.42 11.78
N TYR A 232 3.39 0.11 10.58
CA TYR A 232 3.04 1.15 9.61
C TYR A 232 1.66 1.70 9.91
N SER A 233 1.50 3.01 9.76
CA SER A 233 0.22 3.69 9.92
C SER A 233 0.07 4.83 8.91
N LEU A 234 -1.18 5.08 8.50
CA LEU A 234 -1.59 6.28 7.76
C LEU A 234 -1.65 7.53 8.68
N ALA A 235 -2.02 7.34 9.95
CA ALA A 235 -2.23 8.40 10.93
C ALA A 235 -0.97 9.21 11.28
N VAL A 236 0.21 8.64 11.01
CA VAL A 236 1.48 9.35 11.23
C VAL A 236 1.61 10.57 10.31
N HIS A 237 0.94 10.56 9.16
CA HIS A 237 1.05 11.63 8.17
C HIS A 237 -0.29 12.26 7.77
N HIS A 238 -1.40 11.52 7.88
CA HIS A 238 -2.72 11.97 7.46
C HIS A 238 -3.62 12.21 8.66
N SER A 239 -4.42 13.27 8.60
CA SER A 239 -5.42 13.57 9.62
C SER A 239 -6.60 12.59 9.55
N GLU A 240 -7.40 12.55 10.63
CA GLU A 240 -8.64 11.78 10.66
C GLU A 240 -9.58 12.18 9.54
N GLU A 241 -9.79 13.49 9.31
CA GLU A 241 -10.69 13.98 8.26
C GLU A 241 -10.23 13.55 6.86
N THR A 242 -8.91 13.47 6.65
CA THR A 242 -8.34 12.99 5.38
C THR A 242 -8.66 11.51 5.18
N MET A 243 -8.53 10.70 6.23
CA MET A 243 -8.83 9.27 6.18
C MET A 243 -10.34 8.99 6.03
N GLU A 244 -11.19 9.77 6.70
CA GLU A 244 -12.64 9.73 6.51
C GLU A 244 -13.02 10.05 5.06
N ALA A 245 -12.42 11.10 4.47
CA ALA A 245 -12.64 11.46 3.07
C ALA A 245 -12.23 10.33 2.10
N TRP A 246 -11.28 9.47 2.49
CA TRP A 246 -10.91 8.27 1.74
C TRP A 246 -11.86 7.08 1.94
N GLY A 247 -12.85 7.22 2.82
CA GLY A 247 -13.87 6.20 3.10
C GLY A 247 -13.47 5.22 4.20
N LEU A 248 -12.45 5.52 5.02
CA LEU A 248 -12.16 4.71 6.20
C LEU A 248 -13.31 4.84 7.21
N SER A 249 -13.72 3.73 7.82
CA SER A 249 -14.70 3.74 8.92
C SER A 249 -14.03 4.19 10.23
N PRO A 250 -14.81 4.59 11.26
CA PRO A 250 -14.25 4.96 12.56
C PRO A 250 -13.30 3.91 13.14
N GLU A 251 -13.64 2.62 13.02
CA GLU A 251 -12.83 1.51 13.52
C GLU A 251 -11.51 1.35 12.75
N MET A 252 -11.51 1.63 11.44
CA MET A 252 -10.30 1.64 10.63
C MET A 252 -9.39 2.79 11.03
N ILE A 253 -9.96 3.98 11.29
CA ILE A 253 -9.21 5.16 11.72
C ILE A 253 -8.60 4.93 13.11
N GLU A 254 -9.36 4.36 14.03
CA GLU A 254 -8.89 4.01 15.37
C GLU A 254 -7.72 3.01 15.30
N ASP A 255 -7.80 1.98 14.45
CA ASP A 255 -6.68 1.07 14.17
C ASP A 255 -5.45 1.83 13.63
N GLN A 256 -5.63 2.79 12.71
CA GLN A 256 -4.50 3.59 12.21
C GLN A 256 -3.89 4.47 13.31
N MET A 257 -4.70 5.08 14.18
CA MET A 257 -4.22 5.87 15.31
C MET A 257 -3.43 5.01 16.29
N TRP A 258 -3.97 3.85 16.67
CA TRP A 258 -3.29 2.91 17.55
C TRP A 258 -1.95 2.42 16.97
N ARG A 259 -1.89 2.13 15.67
CA ARG A 259 -0.65 1.70 14.97
C ARG A 259 0.50 2.71 15.01
N VAL A 260 0.26 3.98 15.35
CA VAL A 260 1.33 4.99 15.48
C VAL A 260 2.33 4.58 16.56
N ASP A 261 1.86 4.03 17.67
CA ASP A 261 2.70 3.64 18.81
C ASP A 261 2.65 2.14 19.13
N ALA A 262 1.85 1.36 18.39
CA ALA A 262 1.72 -0.08 18.58
C ALA A 262 3.07 -0.82 18.42
N PRO A 263 3.45 -1.69 19.37
CA PRO A 263 4.71 -2.41 19.28
C PRO A 263 4.70 -3.39 18.11
N ARG A 264 5.84 -3.50 17.44
CA ARG A 264 6.04 -4.37 16.27
C ARG A 264 5.61 -5.80 16.55
N GLY A 265 4.77 -6.35 15.68
CA GLY A 265 4.24 -7.69 15.85
C GLY A 265 3.10 -7.79 16.87
N ALA A 266 2.58 -6.66 17.36
CA ALA A 266 1.26 -6.63 17.98
C ALA A 266 0.22 -7.10 16.94
N TRP A 267 -0.41 -8.24 17.24
CA TRP A 267 -1.42 -8.81 16.39
C TRP A 267 -2.71 -8.00 16.47
N ASN A 268 -3.47 -7.98 15.36
CA ASN A 268 -4.77 -7.30 15.28
C ASN A 268 -5.74 -7.79 16.38
N GLU A 269 -5.55 -8.98 16.95
CA GLU A 269 -6.33 -9.53 18.07
C GLU A 269 -6.20 -8.71 19.37
N LYS A 270 -5.13 -7.91 19.52
CA LYS A 270 -4.98 -6.95 20.62
C LYS A 270 -5.68 -5.61 20.35
N CYS A 271 -6.25 -5.44 19.16
CA CYS A 271 -7.14 -4.34 18.82
C CYS A 271 -8.55 -4.74 19.26
N PRO A 272 -9.15 -4.09 20.28
CA PRO A 272 -10.40 -4.52 20.89
C PRO A 272 -11.56 -4.81 19.91
N TRP A 273 -11.58 -4.12 18.76
CA TRP A 273 -12.65 -4.19 17.77
C TRP A 273 -12.43 -5.20 16.62
N TYR A 274 -11.21 -5.72 16.40
CA TYR A 274 -10.98 -6.60 15.23
C TYR A 274 -11.70 -7.93 15.38
N LEU A 275 -11.60 -8.54 16.57
CA LEU A 275 -12.24 -9.83 16.84
C LEU A 275 -13.78 -9.70 16.91
N SER A 276 -14.30 -8.60 17.47
CA SER A 276 -15.74 -8.35 17.53
C SER A 276 -16.37 -8.11 16.15
N ALA A 277 -15.57 -7.81 15.12
CA ALA A 277 -16.06 -7.73 13.74
C ALA A 277 -16.32 -9.12 13.12
N PHE A 278 -15.80 -10.20 13.71
CA PHE A 278 -15.97 -11.58 13.21
C PHE A 278 -16.72 -12.49 14.18
N LEU A 279 -16.74 -12.15 15.47
CA LEU A 279 -17.36 -12.94 16.53
C LEU A 279 -18.41 -12.07 17.24
N ASP A 280 -19.68 -12.42 17.07
CA ASP A 280 -20.81 -11.67 17.64
C ASP A 280 -20.92 -11.80 19.17
N THR A 281 -20.28 -12.82 19.77
CA THR A 281 -20.25 -13.06 21.22
C THR A 281 -19.02 -13.88 21.61
N TYR A 282 -18.34 -13.49 22.68
CA TYR A 282 -17.43 -14.40 23.39
C TYR A 282 -18.27 -15.23 24.37
N ALA A 283 -17.90 -16.48 24.60
CA ALA A 283 -18.41 -17.22 25.75
C ALA A 283 -18.03 -16.46 27.03
N GLU A 284 -18.90 -16.47 28.04
CA GLU A 284 -18.58 -15.96 29.37
C GLU A 284 -17.26 -16.58 29.83
N GLU A 285 -16.36 -15.79 30.45
CA GLU A 285 -15.08 -16.29 30.96
C GLU A 285 -15.35 -17.53 31.83
N GLU A 286 -14.71 -18.66 31.50
CA GLU A 286 -14.72 -19.81 32.41
C GLU A 286 -14.07 -19.33 33.71
N GLU A 287 -14.86 -19.20 34.78
CA GLU A 287 -14.32 -18.95 36.12
C GLU A 287 -13.26 -20.02 36.38
N GLU A 288 -11.99 -19.64 36.31
CA GLU A 288 -10.88 -20.46 36.79
C GLU A 288 -11.16 -20.73 38.26
N THR A 289 -11.77 -21.88 38.53
CA THR A 289 -11.99 -22.39 39.87
C THR A 289 -10.62 -22.81 40.36
N LEU A 290 -9.94 -21.88 41.03
CA LEU A 290 -8.74 -22.15 41.80
C LEU A 290 -9.08 -23.23 42.84
N LEU A 291 -8.69 -24.48 42.54
CA LEU A 291 -8.63 -25.60 43.49
C LEU A 291 -7.22 -25.71 44.08
#